data_AF-A0A372QSF9-F1
#
_entry.id   AF-A0A372QSF9-F1
#
_cell.length_a   1.000
_cell.length_b   1.000
_cell.length_c   1.000
_cell.angle_alpha   90.00
_cell.angle_beta   90.00
_cell.angle_gamma   90.00
#
_symmetry.space_group_name_H-M   'P 1'
#
loop_
_entity.id
_entity.type
_entity.pdbx_description
1 polymer ?
#
loop_
_entity_poly.entity_id
_entity_poly.type
_entity_poly.pdbx_seq_one_letter_code
_entity_poly.pdbx_strand_id
1 'polypeptide(L)'
;YDIYGVIPFTAPEVLRGKSYTQASDIYSFSVIMWEFTSGVPPFNNRAHDLQLSLSICKGERPEIIENTPQCYVDLMKKCWNEDPLKRPSTEEVLDIIEKWVFLPYKVKVEDINEELKCNIIEFINAPIGHKNLATESHPQAYYTSRLLDFTSKNLNEILESEDLDDYIIKDLKSLGM
;
A
#
# COMPACT_ATOMS: atom_id res chain seq x y z
N TYR A 1 12.15 -13.24 14.14
CA TYR A 1 12.28 -12.11 15.07
C TYR A 1 10.91 -11.72 15.55
N ASP A 2 10.81 -11.19 16.77
CA ASP A 2 9.60 -10.52 17.22
C ASP A 2 9.35 -9.29 16.34
N ILE A 3 8.08 -9.04 16.02
CA ILE A 3 7.67 -7.94 15.16
C ILE A 3 6.94 -6.92 16.02
N TYR A 4 7.30 -5.65 15.89
CA TYR A 4 6.66 -4.53 16.57
C TYR A 4 6.19 -3.52 15.53
N GLY A 5 4.91 -3.15 15.53
CA GLY A 5 4.41 -2.21 14.53
C GLY A 5 2.88 -2.11 14.46
N VAL A 6 2.43 -1.45 13.41
CA VAL A 6 1.01 -1.30 13.04
C VAL A 6 0.81 -2.04 11.72
N ILE A 7 0.20 -3.22 11.75
CA ILE A 7 0.19 -4.16 10.62
C ILE A 7 -0.19 -3.51 9.27
N PRO A 8 -1.31 -2.76 9.16
CA PRO A 8 -1.68 -2.13 7.89
C PRO A 8 -0.59 -1.25 7.24
N PHE A 9 0.21 -0.56 8.04
CA PHE A 9 1.25 0.37 7.57
C PHE A 9 2.63 -0.31 7.46
N THR A 10 2.78 -1.56 7.91
CA THR A 10 4.06 -2.25 7.95
C THR A 10 4.31 -2.93 6.60
N ALA A 11 5.45 -2.64 5.97
CA ALA A 11 5.79 -3.19 4.67
C ALA A 11 5.97 -4.73 4.72
N PRO A 12 5.63 -5.46 3.63
CA PRO A 12 5.72 -6.92 3.58
C PRO A 12 7.09 -7.46 4.00
N GLU A 13 8.17 -6.84 3.52
CA GLU A 13 9.52 -7.27 3.84
C GLU A 13 9.87 -7.11 5.32
N VAL A 14 9.29 -6.11 5.98
CA VAL A 14 9.46 -5.86 7.41
C VAL A 14 8.68 -6.89 8.24
N LEU A 15 7.43 -7.21 7.84
CA LEU A 15 6.66 -8.31 8.44
C LEU A 15 7.40 -9.65 8.31
N ARG A 16 8.14 -9.84 7.21
CA ARG A 16 9.00 -11.02 6.97
C ARG A 16 10.34 -10.95 7.70
N GLY A 17 10.56 -9.93 8.53
CA GLY A 17 11.71 -9.81 9.42
C GLY A 17 12.96 -9.19 8.79
N LYS A 18 12.84 -8.52 7.63
CA LYS A 18 13.91 -7.66 7.12
C LYS A 18 13.93 -6.33 7.86
N SER A 19 15.06 -5.64 7.80
CA SER A 19 15.23 -4.33 8.41
C SER A 19 14.36 -3.27 7.75
N TYR A 20 13.95 -2.26 8.53
CA TYR A 20 13.35 -1.04 8.01
C TYR A 20 14.33 -0.30 7.09
N THR A 21 13.79 0.29 6.04
CA THR A 21 14.51 1.08 5.04
C THR A 21 13.66 2.27 4.60
N GLN A 22 14.23 3.20 3.85
CA GLN A 22 13.45 4.27 3.22
C GLN A 22 12.33 3.71 2.33
N ALA A 23 12.56 2.57 1.66
CA ALA A 23 11.53 1.92 0.84
C ALA A 23 10.36 1.39 1.68
N SER A 24 10.58 0.97 2.93
CA SER A 24 9.48 0.59 3.82
C SER A 24 8.69 1.81 4.30
N ASP A 25 9.33 2.96 4.48
CA ASP A 25 8.63 4.22 4.80
C ASP A 25 7.75 4.67 3.64
N ILE A 26 8.21 4.48 2.39
CA ILE A 26 7.42 4.77 1.17
C ILE A 26 6.20 3.85 1.07
N TYR A 27 6.33 2.59 1.47
CA TYR A 27 5.17 1.70 1.61
C TYR A 27 4.20 2.26 2.65
N SER A 28 4.64 2.62 3.85
CA SER A 28 3.76 3.20 4.87
C SER A 28 3.09 4.49 4.40
N PHE A 29 3.81 5.34 3.65
CA PHE A 29 3.27 6.56 3.06
C PHE A 29 2.14 6.27 2.07
N SER A 30 2.24 5.22 1.25
CA SER A 30 1.17 4.84 0.33
C SER A 30 -0.13 4.41 1.06
N VAL A 31 0.00 3.82 2.24
CA VAL A 31 -1.15 3.43 3.07
C VAL A 31 -1.82 4.68 3.64
N ILE A 32 -1.02 5.71 4.00
CA ILE A 32 -1.53 7.04 4.37
C ILE A 32 -2.21 7.72 3.18
N MET A 33 -1.64 7.62 1.97
CA MET A 33 -2.27 8.12 0.75
C MET A 33 -3.66 7.49 0.55
N TRP A 34 -3.77 6.17 0.78
CA TRP A 34 -5.05 5.46 0.70
C TRP A 34 -6.03 5.89 1.82
N GLU A 35 -5.55 6.05 3.05
CA GLU A 35 -6.36 6.51 4.18
C GLU A 35 -6.93 7.91 3.89
N PHE A 36 -6.15 8.78 3.24
CA PHE A 36 -6.58 10.12 2.85
C PHE A 36 -7.75 10.10 1.83
N THR A 37 -7.74 9.17 0.88
CA THR A 37 -8.78 9.07 -0.15
C THR A 37 -10.02 8.31 0.32
N SER A 38 -9.84 7.35 1.22
CA SER A 38 -10.95 6.56 1.79
C SER A 38 -11.67 7.25 2.93
N GLY A 39 -10.96 8.10 3.69
CA GLY A 39 -11.46 8.72 4.90
C GLY A 39 -11.68 7.73 6.05
N VAL A 40 -11.19 6.49 5.93
CA VAL A 40 -11.30 5.46 6.96
C VAL A 40 -9.96 4.77 7.19
N PRO A 41 -9.69 4.24 8.39
CA PRO A 41 -8.46 3.52 8.65
C PRO A 41 -8.31 2.26 7.78
N PRO A 42 -7.09 1.90 7.35
CA PRO A 42 -6.84 0.75 6.46
C PRO A 42 -7.15 -0.58 7.14
N PHE A 43 -7.85 -1.46 6.42
CA PHE A 43 -8.27 -2.79 6.90
C PHE A 43 -9.14 -2.76 8.17
N ASN A 44 -9.91 -1.69 8.39
CA ASN A 44 -10.71 -1.50 9.59
C ASN A 44 -11.81 -2.55 9.84
N ASN A 45 -12.14 -3.36 8.84
CA ASN A 45 -13.22 -4.33 8.88
C ASN A 45 -12.80 -5.71 9.41
N ARG A 46 -11.52 -5.93 9.76
CA ARG A 46 -11.00 -7.22 10.22
C ARG A 46 -9.96 -7.08 11.33
N ALA A 47 -9.62 -8.20 11.96
CA ALA A 47 -8.55 -8.24 12.94
C ALA A 47 -7.18 -7.93 12.31
N HIS A 48 -6.35 -7.19 13.03
CA HIS A 48 -4.95 -6.95 12.66
C HIS A 48 -4.09 -8.03 13.27
N ASP A 49 -4.08 -9.22 12.67
CA ASP A 49 -3.45 -10.43 13.19
C ASP A 49 -2.51 -11.09 12.17
N LEU A 50 -2.13 -12.34 12.44
CA LEU A 50 -1.31 -13.15 11.53
C LEU A 50 -1.96 -13.30 10.15
N GLN A 51 -3.28 -13.44 10.06
CA GLN A 51 -3.96 -13.63 8.79
C GLN A 51 -3.89 -12.38 7.92
N LEU A 52 -4.08 -11.19 8.50
CA LEU A 52 -3.86 -9.94 7.76
C LEU A 52 -2.39 -9.79 7.32
N SER A 53 -1.45 -10.18 8.18
CA SER A 53 -0.02 -10.07 7.85
C SER A 53 0.39 -11.01 6.72
N LEU A 54 -0.15 -12.24 6.70
CA LEU A 54 0.01 -13.20 5.60
C LEU A 54 -0.58 -12.66 4.30
N SER A 55 -1.81 -12.16 4.35
CA SER A 55 -2.50 -11.48 3.24
C SER A 55 -1.65 -10.37 2.62
N ILE A 56 -1.13 -9.44 3.44
CA ILE A 56 -0.28 -8.33 2.98
C ILE A 56 0.99 -8.84 2.29
N CYS A 57 1.62 -9.88 2.87
CA CYS A 57 2.80 -10.52 2.29
C CYS A 57 2.53 -11.30 0.99
N LYS A 58 1.26 -11.61 0.71
CA LYS A 58 0.80 -12.20 -0.56
C LYS A 58 0.32 -11.14 -1.57
N GLY A 59 0.45 -9.86 -1.24
CA GLY A 59 0.08 -8.76 -2.12
C GLY A 59 -1.32 -8.19 -1.89
N GLU A 60 -2.05 -8.57 -0.83
CA GLU A 60 -3.30 -7.90 -0.48
C GLU A 60 -3.01 -6.42 -0.20
N ARG A 61 -3.84 -5.53 -0.77
CA ARG A 61 -3.82 -4.08 -0.57
C ARG A 61 -5.25 -3.60 -0.34
N PRO A 62 -5.45 -2.47 0.35
CA PRO A 62 -6.78 -1.88 0.47
C PRO A 62 -7.45 -1.61 -0.89
N GLU A 63 -8.77 -1.74 -0.94
CA GLU A 63 -9.54 -1.52 -2.16
C GLU A 63 -9.46 -0.07 -2.64
N ILE A 64 -9.19 0.15 -3.93
CA ILE A 64 -9.11 1.50 -4.50
C ILE A 64 -10.48 2.16 -4.46
N ILE A 65 -10.55 3.34 -3.84
CA ILE A 65 -11.78 4.08 -3.68
C ILE A 65 -12.22 4.66 -5.02
N GLU A 66 -13.46 4.39 -5.41
CA GLU A 66 -14.08 4.96 -6.61
C GLU A 66 -13.97 6.49 -6.61
N ASN A 67 -13.65 7.05 -7.77
CA ASN A 67 -13.41 8.48 -8.02
C ASN A 67 -12.09 9.03 -7.44
N THR A 68 -11.18 8.18 -6.95
CA THR A 68 -9.79 8.61 -6.72
C THR A 68 -9.13 8.94 -8.06
N PRO A 69 -8.48 10.11 -8.23
CA PRO A 69 -7.75 10.47 -9.46
C PRO A 69 -6.76 9.39 -9.88
N GLN A 70 -6.70 9.08 -11.19
CA GLN A 70 -5.89 7.97 -11.68
C GLN A 70 -4.40 8.24 -11.44
N CYS A 71 -3.96 9.48 -11.64
CA CYS A 71 -2.59 9.90 -11.32
C CYS A 71 -2.18 9.57 -9.87
N TYR A 72 -3.11 9.76 -8.92
CA TYR A 72 -2.91 9.48 -7.50
C TYR A 72 -2.90 7.98 -7.21
N VAL A 73 -3.82 7.23 -7.83
CA VAL A 73 -3.85 5.75 -7.77
C VAL A 73 -2.54 5.16 -8.27
N ASP A 74 -2.02 5.67 -9.38
CA ASP A 74 -0.79 5.16 -9.99
C ASP A 74 0.44 5.42 -9.11
N LEU A 75 0.56 6.62 -8.53
CA LEU A 75 1.61 6.92 -7.57
C LEU A 75 1.49 6.05 -6.31
N MET A 76 0.30 5.97 -5.72
CA MET A 76 0.03 5.12 -4.56
C MET A 76 0.41 3.66 -4.83
N LYS A 77 0.08 3.16 -6.04
CA LYS A 77 0.44 1.81 -6.47
C LYS A 77 1.94 1.58 -6.64
N LYS A 78 2.67 2.59 -7.13
CA LYS A 78 4.13 2.55 -7.18
C LYS A 78 4.73 2.52 -5.77
N CYS A 79 4.17 3.27 -4.83
CA CYS A 79 4.66 3.35 -3.46
C CYS A 79 4.44 2.07 -2.63
N TRP A 80 3.33 1.33 -2.81
CA TRP A 80 3.13 0.02 -2.15
C TRP A 80 3.58 -1.20 -2.97
N ASN A 81 4.49 -1.02 -3.93
CA ASN A 81 4.97 -2.13 -4.75
C ASN A 81 5.51 -3.25 -3.86
N GLU A 82 5.25 -4.50 -4.25
CA GLU A 82 5.75 -5.67 -3.52
C GLU A 82 7.28 -5.69 -3.48
N ASP A 83 7.92 -5.33 -4.59
CA ASP A 83 9.37 -5.17 -4.66
C ASP A 83 9.80 -3.80 -4.11
N PRO A 84 10.52 -3.74 -2.97
CA PRO A 84 10.97 -2.46 -2.40
C PRO A 84 11.85 -1.65 -3.35
N LEU A 85 12.55 -2.30 -4.30
CA LEU A 85 13.41 -1.62 -5.27
C LEU A 85 12.63 -0.91 -6.37
N LYS A 86 11.35 -1.23 -6.55
CA LYS A 86 10.46 -0.58 -7.52
C LYS A 86 9.68 0.59 -6.92
N ARG A 87 9.81 0.81 -5.61
CA ARG A 87 9.19 1.94 -4.93
C ARG A 87 10.01 3.20 -5.24
N PRO A 88 9.37 4.34 -5.51
CA PRO A 88 10.07 5.61 -5.71
C PRO A 88 10.77 6.05 -4.41
N SER A 89 11.81 6.85 -4.55
CA SER A 89 12.42 7.59 -3.45
C SER A 89 11.49 8.70 -2.95
N THR A 90 11.75 9.19 -1.74
CA THR A 90 11.01 10.34 -1.19
C THR A 90 11.10 11.58 -2.07
N GLU A 91 12.26 11.82 -2.69
CA GLU A 91 12.49 12.94 -3.62
C GLU A 91 11.60 12.81 -4.86
N GLU A 92 11.53 11.63 -5.48
CA GLU A 92 10.65 11.39 -6.63
C GLU A 92 9.17 11.55 -6.27
N VAL A 93 8.74 11.07 -5.10
CA VAL A 93 7.37 11.24 -4.62
C VAL A 93 7.03 12.72 -4.42
N LEU A 94 7.93 13.47 -3.77
CA LEU A 94 7.78 14.90 -3.53
C LEU A 94 7.67 15.65 -4.87
N ASP A 95 8.60 15.40 -5.79
CA ASP A 95 8.63 16.03 -7.11
C ASP A 95 7.33 15.79 -7.90
N ILE A 96 6.76 14.59 -7.81
CA ILE A 96 5.50 14.26 -8.50
C ILE A 96 4.34 15.04 -7.87
N ILE A 97 4.21 15.02 -6.54
CA ILE A 97 3.12 15.69 -5.83
C ILE A 97 3.23 17.21 -5.99
N GLU A 98 4.42 17.79 -5.90
CA GLU A 98 4.64 19.22 -6.08
C GLU A 98 4.19 19.68 -7.47
N LYS A 99 4.45 18.89 -8.52
CA LYS A 99 4.00 19.22 -9.89
C LYS A 99 2.47 19.21 -10.04
N TRP A 100 1.75 18.48 -9.18
CA TRP A 100 0.28 18.48 -9.17
C TRP A 100 -0.30 19.66 -8.40
N VAL A 101 0.35 20.06 -7.29
CA VAL A 101 -0.16 21.08 -6.35
C VAL A 101 0.32 22.48 -6.72
N PHE A 102 1.60 22.64 -7.04
CA PHE A 102 2.23 23.91 -7.35
C PHE A 102 2.44 23.99 -8.86
N LEU A 103 1.75 24.93 -9.50
CA LEU A 103 2.09 25.28 -10.88
C LEU A 103 3.58 25.67 -10.90
N PRO A 104 4.40 25.08 -11.78
CA PRO A 104 5.82 25.35 -11.82
C PRO A 104 6.03 26.85 -12.09
N TYR A 105 6.43 27.59 -11.05
CA TYR A 105 6.57 29.05 -11.04
C TYR A 105 7.52 29.60 -12.13
N LYS A 106 8.24 28.73 -12.83
CA LYS A 106 9.23 29.05 -13.86
C LYS A 106 9.00 28.36 -15.21
N VAL A 107 8.01 27.49 -15.34
CA VAL A 107 7.77 26.73 -16.59
C VAL A 107 6.56 27.35 -17.28
N LYS A 108 6.68 27.64 -18.58
CA LYS A 108 5.52 28.11 -19.34
C LYS A 108 4.53 26.96 -19.45
N VAL A 109 3.24 27.27 -19.38
CA VAL A 109 2.17 26.26 -19.55
C VAL A 109 2.31 25.48 -20.87
N GLU A 110 2.90 26.13 -21.88
CA GLU A 110 3.24 25.57 -23.19
C GLU A 110 4.28 24.44 -23.13
N ASP A 111 5.18 24.47 -22.14
CA ASP A 111 6.28 23.51 -21.99
C ASP A 111 5.89 22.29 -21.11
N ILE A 112 4.69 22.31 -20.53
CA ILE A 112 4.14 21.19 -19.75
C ILE A 112 3.65 20.13 -20.74
N ASN A 113 4.08 18.88 -20.55
CA ASN A 113 3.60 17.77 -21.38
C ASN A 113 2.11 17.48 -21.11
N GLU A 114 1.43 16.87 -22.08
CA GLU A 114 -0.01 16.61 -21.99
C GLU A 114 -0.38 15.66 -20.84
N GLU A 115 0.48 14.69 -20.51
CA GLU A 115 0.26 13.77 -19.39
C GLU A 115 0.19 14.53 -18.05
N LEU A 116 1.12 15.44 -17.81
CA LEU A 116 1.15 16.26 -16.59
C LEU A 116 -0.05 17.22 -16.55
N LYS A 117 -0.49 17.77 -17.69
CA LYS A 117 -1.73 18.57 -17.75
C LYS A 117 -2.95 17.75 -17.35
N CYS A 118 -3.09 16.53 -17.88
CA CYS A 118 -4.16 15.61 -17.49
C CYS A 118 -4.10 15.29 -16.00
N ASN A 119 -2.92 14.95 -15.46
CA ASN A 119 -2.74 14.63 -14.04
C ASN A 119 -3.15 15.80 -13.12
N ILE A 120 -2.77 17.03 -13.49
CA ILE A 120 -3.17 18.25 -12.76
C ILE A 120 -4.70 18.44 -12.80
N ILE A 121 -5.31 18.29 -13.98
CA ILE A 121 -6.76 18.43 -14.15
C ILE A 121 -7.53 17.37 -13.35
N GLU A 122 -7.08 16.11 -13.37
CA GLU A 122 -7.68 15.04 -12.57
C GLU A 122 -7.60 15.33 -11.08
N PHE A 123 -6.43 15.79 -10.60
CA PHE A 123 -6.21 16.08 -9.19
C PHE A 123 -7.03 17.28 -8.70
N ILE A 124 -7.08 18.38 -9.47
CA ILE A 124 -7.84 19.60 -9.11
C ILE A 124 -9.35 19.34 -9.14
N ASN A 125 -9.83 18.55 -10.10
CA ASN A 125 -11.26 18.25 -10.24
C ASN A 125 -11.70 17.06 -9.37
N ALA A 126 -10.80 16.48 -8.57
CA ALA A 126 -11.10 15.38 -7.69
C ALA A 126 -12.28 15.77 -6.78
N PRO A 127 -13.35 14.94 -6.71
CA PRO A 127 -14.49 15.26 -5.87
C PRO A 127 -14.06 15.31 -4.40
N ILE A 128 -14.32 16.45 -3.75
CA ILE A 128 -14.16 16.62 -2.30
C ILE A 128 -15.36 15.93 -1.64
N GLY A 129 -15.36 14.60 -1.66
CA GLY A 129 -16.44 13.79 -1.13
C GLY A 129 -16.14 13.32 0.28
N HIS A 130 -16.81 13.91 1.28
CA HIS A 130 -16.94 13.28 2.59
C HIS A 130 -17.76 11.99 2.42
N LYS A 131 -17.12 10.85 2.16
CA LYS A 131 -17.76 9.57 2.44
C LYS A 131 -17.88 9.51 3.96
N ASN A 132 -19.07 9.85 4.48
CA ASN A 132 -19.46 9.58 5.85
C ASN A 132 -19.59 8.05 6.04
N LEU A 133 -18.47 7.34 5.92
CA LEU A 133 -18.34 5.95 6.29
C LEU A 133 -18.04 5.94 7.79
N ALA A 134 -19.05 6.30 8.58
CA ALA A 134 -19.06 5.92 9.98
C ALA A 134 -19.04 4.39 10.02
N THR A 135 -17.83 3.83 10.05
CA THR A 135 -17.58 2.41 10.08
C THR A 135 -16.98 2.12 11.43
N GLU A 136 -17.75 1.39 12.25
CA GLU A 136 -17.21 0.82 13.48
C GLU A 136 -16.03 -0.07 13.07
N SER A 137 -14.86 0.24 13.61
CA SER A 137 -13.68 -0.59 13.39
C SER A 137 -13.86 -1.92 14.11
N HIS A 138 -13.34 -2.99 13.52
CA HIS A 138 -13.27 -4.29 14.14
C HIS A 138 -12.58 -4.15 15.53
N PRO A 139 -13.07 -4.81 16.60
CA PRO A 139 -12.51 -4.65 17.95
C PRO A 139 -11.02 -5.02 18.08
N GLN A 140 -10.51 -5.80 17.14
CA GLN A 140 -9.09 -6.20 17.05
C GLN A 140 -8.33 -5.49 15.92
N ALA A 141 -8.87 -4.38 15.40
CA ALA A 141 -8.16 -3.46 14.53
C ALA A 141 -7.36 -2.47 15.40
N TYR A 142 -6.04 -2.59 15.36
CA TYR A 142 -5.12 -1.76 16.15
C TYR A 142 -4.35 -0.80 15.24
N TYR A 143 -4.43 0.49 15.54
CA TYR A 143 -3.71 1.58 14.83
C TYR A 143 -2.60 2.20 15.68
N THR A 144 -2.29 1.57 16.81
CA THR A 144 -1.16 1.90 17.67
C THR A 144 -0.15 0.78 17.64
N SER A 145 1.13 1.13 17.73
CA SER A 145 2.22 0.17 17.63
C SER A 145 2.18 -0.83 18.78
N ARG A 146 2.25 -2.12 18.47
CA ARG A 146 2.23 -3.21 19.45
C ARG A 146 3.15 -4.35 19.06
N LEU A 147 3.54 -5.15 20.05
CA LEU A 147 4.18 -6.45 19.82
C LEU A 147 3.15 -7.39 19.21
N LEU A 148 3.50 -8.02 18.09
CA LEU A 148 2.66 -9.02 17.45
C LEU A 148 2.76 -10.36 18.19
N ASP A 149 1.68 -11.12 18.20
CA ASP A 149 1.56 -12.42 18.86
C ASP A 149 2.18 -13.58 18.07
N PHE A 150 2.85 -13.26 16.96
CA PHE A 150 3.60 -14.18 16.13
C PHE A 150 4.95 -13.56 15.73
N THR A 151 5.89 -14.42 15.33
CA THR A 151 7.21 -13.98 14.88
C THR A 151 7.30 -13.97 13.36
N SER A 152 8.27 -13.24 12.81
CA SER A 152 8.57 -13.29 11.38
C SER A 152 8.98 -14.68 10.89
N LYS A 153 9.50 -15.54 11.79
CA LYS A 153 9.85 -16.92 11.46
C LYS A 153 8.57 -17.73 11.21
N ASN A 154 7.62 -17.67 12.13
CA ASN A 154 6.32 -18.35 12.00
C ASN A 154 5.60 -17.91 10.72
N LEU A 155 5.62 -16.60 10.42
CA LEU A 155 4.99 -16.04 9.23
C LEU A 155 5.65 -16.56 7.94
N ASN A 156 6.99 -16.60 7.86
CA ASN A 156 7.69 -17.10 6.68
C ASN A 156 7.50 -18.61 6.49
N GLU A 157 7.49 -19.41 7.56
CA GLU A 157 7.25 -20.86 7.49
C GLU A 157 5.89 -21.17 6.85
N ILE A 158 4.84 -20.40 7.20
CA ILE A 158 3.51 -20.58 6.60
C ILE A 158 3.53 -20.22 5.11
N LEU A 159 4.10 -19.08 4.75
CA LEU A 159 4.19 -18.65 3.34
C LEU A 159 4.94 -19.68 2.48
N GLU A 160 6.07 -20.20 2.97
CA GLU A 160 6.85 -21.22 2.28
C GLU A 160 6.09 -22.54 2.12
N SER A 161 5.28 -22.93 3.11
CA SER A 161 4.46 -24.15 3.03
C SER A 161 3.32 -24.03 2.01
N GLU A 162 2.65 -22.89 1.96
CA GLU A 162 1.55 -22.64 1.02
C GLU A 162 2.06 -22.49 -0.42
N ASP A 163 3.22 -21.85 -0.62
CA ASP A 163 3.85 -21.74 -1.93
C ASP A 163 4.20 -23.12 -2.52
N LEU A 164 4.59 -24.07 -1.65
CA LEU A 164 4.87 -25.45 -2.04
C LEU A 164 3.59 -26.21 -2.45
N ASP A 165 2.49 -26.03 -1.70
CA ASP A 165 1.19 -26.62 -2.04
C ASP A 165 0.67 -26.07 -3.38
N ASP A 166 0.78 -24.76 -3.61
CA ASP A 166 0.40 -24.12 -4.87
C ASP A 166 1.23 -24.63 -6.05
N TYR A 167 2.52 -24.87 -5.84
CA TYR A 167 3.42 -25.45 -6.84
C TYR A 167 3.02 -26.89 -7.17
N ILE A 168 2.78 -27.72 -6.17
CA ILE A 168 2.34 -29.12 -6.34
C ILE A 168 1.00 -29.18 -7.08
N ILE A 169 0.04 -28.33 -6.72
CA ILE A 169 -1.27 -28.26 -7.38
C ILE A 169 -1.12 -27.86 -8.85
N LYS A 170 -0.25 -26.89 -9.17
CA LYS A 170 0.04 -26.49 -10.56
C LYS A 170 0.69 -27.62 -11.34
N ASP A 171 1.66 -28.32 -10.75
CA ASP A 171 2.34 -29.45 -11.38
C ASP A 171 1.37 -30.61 -11.66
N LEU A 172 0.51 -30.98 -10.71
CA LEU A 172 -0.52 -32.02 -10.89
C LEU A 172 -1.50 -31.65 -12.02
N LYS A 173 -1.95 -30.40 -12.07
CA LYS A 173 -2.80 -29.89 -13.18
C LYS A 173 -2.08 -29.93 -14.53
N SER A 174 -0.77 -29.65 -14.56
CA SER A 174 0.03 -29.71 -15.79
C SER A 174 0.24 -31.13 -16.32
N LEU A 175 0.17 -32.12 -15.43
CA LEU A 175 0.27 -33.55 -15.74
C LEU A 175 -1.09 -34.16 -16.15
N GLY A 176 -2.17 -33.38 -16.13
CA GLY A 176 -3.52 -33.85 -16.51
C GLY A 176 -4.17 -34.78 -15.48
N MET A 177 -3.76 -34.69 -14.21
CA MET A 177 -4.37 -35.39 -13.08
C MET A 177 -5.51 -34.60 -12.45
#